data_AF-A0A960WE91-F1
#
_entry.id   AF-A0A960WE91-F1
#
_cell.length_a   1.000
_cell.length_b   1.000
_cell.length_c   1.000
_cell.angle_alpha   90.00
_cell.angle_beta   90.00
_cell.angle_gamma   90.00
#
_symmetry.space_group_name_H-M   'P 1'
#
loop_
_entity.id
_entity.type
_entity.pdbx_description
1 polymer ?
#
loop_
_entity_poly.entity_id
_entity_poly.type
_entity_poly.pdbx_seq_one_letter_code
_entity_poly.pdbx_strand_id
1 'polypeptide(L)'
;GDETLVLCVASDQKLCSYVKANNINHCIVNCQENNLLQRYLQCAEQKKASHIIRITADCPLIDSTWIERVSDALDKFDYASNTMHRTVIDGDDVQGISKTALDWYAKKIPEEEHLFSHIECDMLFRDAFIQNGFTIEALVHEKTMIENPFHPLTKRSIDTKEDLERVRRYYEDTTKS
;
A
#
# COMPACT_ATOMS: atom_id res chain seq x y z
N GLY A 1 -15.51 11.55 -3.24
CA GLY A 1 -14.29 12.36 -3.14
C GLY A 1 -13.28 11.53 -2.42
N ASP A 2 -12.01 11.68 -2.78
CA ASP A 2 -10.96 10.81 -2.26
C ASP A 2 -10.69 11.12 -0.79
N GLU A 3 -10.44 10.08 0.00
CA GLU A 3 -10.15 10.19 1.43
C GLU A 3 -8.81 9.52 1.74
N THR A 4 -7.88 10.27 2.32
CA THR A 4 -6.67 9.71 2.92
C THR A 4 -6.95 9.40 4.39
N LEU A 5 -6.63 8.18 4.81
CA LEU A 5 -6.96 7.64 6.13
C LEU A 5 -5.79 6.87 6.72
N VAL A 6 -5.54 7.03 8.02
CA VAL A 6 -4.74 6.08 8.78
C VAL A 6 -5.63 4.90 9.19
N LEU A 7 -5.23 3.68 8.82
CA LEU A 7 -5.94 2.46 9.15
C LEU A 7 -5.47 1.93 10.51
N CYS A 8 -6.38 1.88 11.49
CA CYS A 8 -6.08 1.50 12.88
C CYS A 8 -6.88 0.27 13.29
N VAL A 9 -6.26 -0.64 14.05
CA VAL A 9 -6.98 -1.74 14.70
C VAL A 9 -7.40 -1.30 16.10
N ALA A 10 -8.63 -1.60 16.50
CA ALA A 10 -9.20 -1.19 17.79
C ALA A 10 -8.39 -1.67 19.01
N SER A 11 -7.66 -2.79 18.87
CA SER A 11 -6.75 -3.30 19.90
C SER A 11 -5.50 -2.44 20.10
N ASP A 12 -5.06 -1.69 19.08
CA ASP A 12 -3.95 -0.74 19.19
C ASP A 12 -4.45 0.59 19.78
N GLN A 13 -4.59 0.58 21.10
CA GLN A 13 -5.05 1.75 21.85
C GLN A 13 -4.09 2.95 21.72
N LYS A 14 -2.79 2.71 21.50
CA LYS A 14 -1.79 3.77 21.39
C LYS A 14 -1.99 4.54 20.10
N LEU A 15 -2.03 3.85 18.96
CA LEU A 15 -2.27 4.48 17.66
C LEU A 15 -3.66 5.10 17.60
N CYS A 16 -4.70 4.40 18.08
CA CYS A 16 -6.06 4.93 18.11
C CYS A 16 -6.17 6.23 18.92
N SER A 17 -5.49 6.32 20.07
CA SER A 17 -5.48 7.54 20.88
C SER A 17 -4.70 8.66 20.19
N TYR A 18 -3.57 8.32 19.55
CA TYR A 18 -2.73 9.28 18.84
C TYR A 18 -3.46 9.94 17.66
N VAL A 19 -4.09 9.15 16.79
CA VAL A 19 -4.80 9.70 15.61
C VAL A 19 -5.98 10.58 16.03
N LYS A 20 -6.70 10.21 17.09
CA LYS A 20 -7.80 11.01 17.66
C LYS A 20 -7.30 12.31 18.26
N ALA A 21 -6.26 12.27 19.09
CA ALA A 21 -5.72 13.44 19.76
C ALA A 21 -5.15 14.48 18.77
N ASN A 22 -4.64 14.03 17.63
CA ASN A 22 -4.05 14.89 16.59
C ASN A 22 -5.01 15.23 15.45
N ASN A 23 -6.30 14.88 15.55
CA ASN A 23 -7.31 15.10 14.51
C ASN A 23 -6.89 14.57 13.11
N ILE A 24 -6.18 13.44 13.09
CA ILE A 24 -5.76 12.78 11.85
C ILE A 24 -6.94 11.95 11.33
N ASN A 25 -7.25 12.08 10.03
CA ASN A 25 -8.32 11.29 9.42
C ASN A 25 -7.99 9.79 9.49
N HIS A 26 -8.92 8.98 9.98
CA HIS A 26 -8.64 7.59 10.34
C HIS A 26 -9.84 6.66 10.16
N CYS A 27 -9.54 5.37 10.19
CA CYS A 27 -10.50 4.29 10.07
C CYS A 27 -10.17 3.24 11.13
N ILE A 28 -11.03 3.08 12.15
CA ILE A 28 -10.82 2.10 13.21
C ILE A 28 -11.65 0.85 12.91
N VAL A 29 -10.96 -0.28 12.82
CA VAL A 29 -11.54 -1.58 12.48
C VAL A 29 -11.41 -2.54 13.66
N ASN A 30 -12.36 -3.48 13.77
CA ASN A 30 -12.39 -4.46 14.84
C ASN A 30 -12.04 -5.84 14.26
N CYS A 31 -10.75 -6.11 14.12
CA CYS A 31 -10.18 -7.36 13.61
C CYS A 31 -8.91 -7.71 14.39
N GLN A 32 -8.32 -8.88 14.11
CA GLN A 32 -7.00 -9.20 14.64
C GLN A 32 -5.93 -8.31 14.02
N GLU A 33 -4.87 -8.06 14.79
CA GLU A 33 -3.78 -7.20 14.35
C GLU A 33 -3.08 -7.80 13.12
N ASN A 34 -2.66 -9.05 13.15
CA ASN A 34 -2.01 -9.72 12.02
C ASN A 34 -2.89 -9.89 10.77
N ASN A 35 -4.21 -9.72 10.84
CA ASN A 35 -5.10 -9.90 9.68
C ASN A 35 -5.22 -8.62 8.85
N LEU A 36 -4.21 -8.33 8.02
CA LEU A 36 -4.17 -7.13 7.19
C LEU A 36 -5.37 -7.04 6.24
N LEU A 37 -5.71 -8.15 5.58
CA LEU A 37 -6.81 -8.21 4.62
C LEU A 37 -8.15 -7.79 5.26
N GLN A 38 -8.44 -8.28 6.45
CA GLN A 38 -9.67 -7.91 7.17
C GLN A 38 -9.68 -6.42 7.55
N ARG A 39 -8.52 -5.81 7.84
CA ARG A 39 -8.43 -4.37 8.10
C ARG A 39 -8.92 -3.57 6.89
N TYR A 40 -8.44 -3.92 5.69
CA TYR A 40 -8.84 -3.23 4.46
C TYR A 40 -10.31 -3.48 4.10
N LEU A 41 -10.80 -4.71 4.23
CA LEU A 41 -12.20 -5.04 3.98
C LEU A 41 -13.17 -4.24 4.86
N GLN A 42 -12.93 -4.25 6.18
CA GLN A 42 -13.78 -3.51 7.12
C GLN A 42 -13.73 -2.01 6.86
N CYS A 43 -12.54 -1.47 6.57
CA CYS A 43 -12.43 -0.04 6.31
C CYS A 43 -13.13 0.36 5.00
N ALA A 44 -12.94 -0.42 3.93
CA ALA A 44 -13.58 -0.16 2.65
C ALA A 44 -15.12 -0.23 2.76
N GLU A 45 -15.65 -1.16 3.56
CA GLU A 45 -17.08 -1.24 3.87
C GLU A 45 -17.58 0.01 4.63
N GLN A 46 -16.92 0.38 5.73
CA GLN A 46 -17.28 1.56 6.54
C GLN A 46 -17.28 2.85 5.71
N LYS A 47 -16.31 2.98 4.80
CA LYS A 47 -16.12 4.14 3.94
C LYS A 47 -16.88 4.06 2.62
N LYS A 48 -17.54 2.93 2.34
CA LYS A 48 -18.20 2.64 1.05
C LYS A 48 -17.26 2.91 -0.14
N ALA A 49 -15.99 2.55 0.03
CA ALA A 49 -14.95 2.79 -0.95
C ALA A 49 -15.17 1.89 -2.17
N SER A 50 -15.10 2.47 -3.37
CA SER A 50 -15.09 1.71 -4.63
C SER A 50 -13.70 1.20 -4.99
N HIS A 51 -12.66 1.92 -4.58
CA HIS A 51 -11.27 1.59 -4.79
C HIS A 51 -10.48 1.84 -3.50
N ILE A 52 -9.41 1.07 -3.33
CA ILE A 52 -8.47 1.19 -2.22
C ILE A 52 -7.09 1.37 -2.81
N ILE A 53 -6.41 2.46 -2.43
CA ILE A 53 -4.98 2.63 -2.67
C ILE A 53 -4.26 2.48 -1.33
N ARG A 54 -3.29 1.58 -1.29
CA ARG A 54 -2.50 1.24 -0.13
C ARG A 54 -1.08 1.75 -0.29
N ILE A 55 -0.61 2.39 0.77
CA ILE A 55 0.80 2.69 1.06
C ILE A 55 1.13 2.13 2.45
N THR A 56 2.41 1.92 2.75
CA THR A 56 2.84 1.41 4.05
C THR A 56 3.40 2.54 4.93
N ALA A 57 3.16 2.43 6.25
CA ALA A 57 3.44 3.52 7.20
C ALA A 57 4.94 3.72 7.50
N ASP A 58 5.77 2.74 7.16
CA ASP A 58 7.23 2.74 7.24
C ASP A 58 7.90 3.47 6.07
N CYS A 59 7.13 4.03 5.13
CA CYS A 59 7.61 4.68 3.91
C CYS A 59 7.33 6.19 3.88
N PRO A 60 7.96 6.99 4.75
CA PRO A 60 7.64 8.41 4.90
C PRO A 60 8.06 9.28 3.72
N LEU A 61 8.97 8.81 2.87
CA LEU A 61 9.50 9.54 1.71
C LEU A 61 8.83 9.11 0.39
N ILE A 62 7.67 8.47 0.46
CA ILE A 62 6.95 7.98 -0.71
C ILE A 62 6.69 9.11 -1.72
N ASP A 63 7.02 8.86 -2.98
CA ASP A 63 6.74 9.78 -4.07
C ASP A 63 5.25 9.73 -4.46
N SER A 64 4.55 10.85 -4.24
CA SER A 64 3.11 10.96 -4.49
C SER A 64 2.71 10.75 -5.96
N THR A 65 3.64 10.91 -6.90
CA THR A 65 3.37 10.65 -8.33
C THR A 65 3.02 9.18 -8.57
N TRP A 66 3.52 8.25 -7.76
CA TRP A 66 3.10 6.84 -7.84
C TRP A 66 1.66 6.63 -7.38
N ILE A 67 1.23 7.39 -6.37
CA ILE A 67 -0.16 7.34 -5.88
C ILE A 67 -1.10 7.84 -6.97
N GLU A 68 -0.77 8.96 -7.61
CA GLU A 68 -1.54 9.50 -8.74
C GLU A 68 -1.62 8.50 -9.91
N ARG A 69 -0.48 7.92 -10.31
CA ARG A 69 -0.44 6.94 -11.41
C ARG A 69 -1.25 5.67 -11.10
N VAL A 70 -1.21 5.17 -9.87
CA VAL A 70 -2.04 4.04 -9.45
C VAL A 70 -3.51 4.45 -9.45
N SER A 71 -3.85 5.65 -8.98
CA SER A 71 -5.22 6.16 -9.02
C SER A 71 -5.75 6.24 -10.45
N ASP A 72 -4.98 6.81 -11.38
CA ASP A 72 -5.35 6.91 -12.80
C ASP A 72 -5.51 5.53 -13.47
N ALA A 73 -4.68 4.56 -13.08
CA ALA A 73 -4.79 3.19 -13.58
C ALA A 73 -6.09 2.52 -13.10
N LEU A 74 -6.55 2.79 -11.88
CA LEU A 74 -7.76 2.20 -11.32
C LEU A 74 -9.05 2.62 -12.03
N ASP A 75 -9.03 3.67 -12.85
CA ASP A 75 -10.17 4.01 -13.73
C ASP A 75 -10.43 2.96 -14.82
N LYS A 76 -9.43 2.13 -15.14
CA LYS A 76 -9.48 1.13 -16.21
C LYS A 76 -9.17 -0.29 -15.75
N PHE A 77 -8.49 -0.43 -14.61
CA PHE A 77 -7.98 -1.70 -14.11
C PHE A 77 -8.49 -2.00 -12.71
N ASP A 78 -8.72 -3.27 -12.41
CA ASP A 78 -9.18 -3.71 -11.08
C ASP A 78 -8.06 -3.79 -10.05
N TYR A 79 -6.82 -3.94 -10.51
CA TYR A 79 -5.63 -3.96 -9.68
C TYR A 79 -4.50 -3.22 -10.40
N ALA A 80 -3.82 -2.32 -9.70
CA ALA A 80 -2.69 -1.59 -10.24
C ALA A 80 -1.57 -1.53 -9.19
N SER A 81 -0.33 -1.80 -9.58
CA SER A 81 0.78 -1.88 -8.63
C SER A 81 2.10 -1.51 -9.29
N ASN A 82 2.96 -0.79 -8.56
CA ASN A 82 4.35 -0.57 -8.95
C ASN A 82 5.33 -1.59 -8.32
N THR A 83 4.82 -2.56 -7.57
CA THR A 83 5.62 -3.60 -6.89
C THR A 83 5.68 -4.92 -7.66
N MET A 84 4.75 -5.17 -8.59
CA MET A 84 4.75 -6.37 -9.45
C MET A 84 6.03 -6.51 -10.29
N HIS A 85 6.47 -5.40 -10.88
CA HIS A 85 7.71 -5.30 -11.65
C HIS A 85 8.52 -4.14 -11.09
N ARG A 86 9.26 -4.43 -10.01
CA ARG A 86 9.93 -3.41 -9.22
C ARG A 86 10.99 -2.67 -10.04
N THR A 87 10.60 -1.47 -10.48
CA THR A 87 11.45 -0.45 -11.11
C THR A 87 11.51 0.82 -10.27
N VAL A 88 11.03 0.70 -9.02
CA VAL A 88 10.98 1.73 -7.99
C VAL A 88 11.80 1.28 -6.78
N ILE A 89 12.39 2.22 -6.07
CA ILE A 89 13.12 1.92 -4.84
C ILE A 89 12.18 1.43 -3.76
N ASP A 90 12.70 0.58 -2.88
CA ASP A 90 12.03 0.16 -1.67
C ASP A 90 11.58 1.40 -0.87
N GLY A 91 10.29 1.47 -0.58
CA GLY A 91 9.65 2.60 0.08
C GLY A 91 8.90 3.60 -0.81
N ASP A 92 8.79 3.33 -2.11
CA ASP A 92 7.84 4.02 -3.01
C ASP A 92 6.66 3.13 -3.39
N ASP A 93 6.39 2.10 -2.57
CA ASP A 93 5.45 1.04 -2.88
C ASP A 93 4.00 1.52 -2.84
N VAL A 94 3.28 1.36 -3.95
CA VAL A 94 1.86 1.70 -4.08
C VAL A 94 1.13 0.55 -4.74
N GLN A 95 0.07 0.09 -4.10
CA GLN A 95 -0.84 -0.93 -4.60
C GLN A 95 -2.27 -0.42 -4.56
N GLY A 96 -3.00 -0.59 -5.65
CA GLY A 96 -4.37 -0.20 -5.83
C GLY A 96 -5.24 -1.41 -6.16
N ILE A 97 -6.46 -1.47 -5.61
CA ILE A 97 -7.43 -2.52 -5.94
C ILE A 97 -8.86 -1.99 -5.91
N SER A 98 -9.72 -2.48 -6.81
CA SER A 98 -11.16 -2.26 -6.76
C SER A 98 -11.80 -3.04 -5.62
N LYS A 99 -12.91 -2.53 -5.07
CA LYS A 99 -13.64 -3.18 -3.97
C LYS A 99 -14.13 -4.57 -4.36
N THR A 100 -14.59 -4.73 -5.61
CA THR A 100 -15.06 -6.01 -6.15
C THR A 100 -13.92 -7.03 -6.25
N ALA A 101 -12.74 -6.62 -6.71
CA ALA A 101 -11.55 -7.47 -6.73
C ALA A 101 -11.05 -7.82 -5.33
N LEU A 102 -11.06 -6.86 -4.40
CA LEU A 102 -10.71 -7.11 -2.98
C LEU A 102 -11.65 -8.15 -2.35
N ASP A 103 -12.96 -8.04 -2.58
CA ASP A 103 -13.95 -8.99 -2.08
C ASP A 103 -13.78 -10.39 -2.67
N TRP A 104 -13.36 -10.49 -3.93
CA TRP A 104 -13.02 -11.77 -4.54
C TRP A 104 -11.74 -12.35 -3.95
N TYR A 105 -10.68 -11.54 -3.84
CA TYR A 105 -9.39 -11.93 -3.27
C TYR A 105 -9.58 -12.53 -1.87
N ALA A 106 -10.37 -11.85 -1.04
CA ALA A 106 -10.64 -12.26 0.33
C ALA A 106 -11.39 -13.60 0.49
N LYS A 107 -12.09 -14.06 -0.55
CA LYS A 107 -12.75 -15.38 -0.54
C LYS A 107 -11.79 -16.51 -0.87
N LYS A 108 -10.62 -16.19 -1.43
CA LYS A 108 -9.65 -17.17 -1.93
C LYS A 108 -8.44 -17.29 -1.03
N ILE A 109 -8.00 -16.19 -0.43
CA ILE A 109 -6.78 -16.14 0.37
C ILE A 109 -7.14 -15.99 1.85
N PRO A 110 -6.60 -16.86 2.72
CA PRO A 110 -6.74 -16.70 4.17
C PRO A 110 -5.92 -15.50 4.68
N GLU A 111 -5.89 -15.30 6.00
CA GLU A 111 -5.12 -14.23 6.63
C GLU A 111 -3.66 -14.19 6.13
N GLU A 112 -3.17 -13.01 5.76
CA GLU A 112 -1.87 -12.85 5.12
C GLU A 112 -1.13 -11.61 5.63
N GLU A 113 0.18 -11.76 5.88
CA GLU A 113 1.08 -10.67 6.30
C GLU A 113 1.52 -9.76 5.14
N HIS A 114 1.45 -10.23 3.89
CA HIS A 114 1.80 -9.48 2.69
C HIS A 114 0.62 -9.40 1.73
N LEU A 115 -0.13 -8.30 1.83
CA LEU A 115 -1.34 -8.11 1.05
C LEU A 115 -1.05 -8.11 -0.46
N PHE A 116 -1.84 -8.86 -1.21
CA PHE A 116 -1.79 -9.01 -2.67
C PHE A 116 -0.58 -9.78 -3.23
N SER A 117 0.27 -10.36 -2.39
CA SER A 117 1.46 -11.12 -2.86
C SER A 117 1.08 -12.23 -3.85
N HIS A 118 -0.11 -12.82 -3.71
CA HIS A 118 -0.61 -13.87 -4.59
C HIS A 118 -0.90 -13.35 -6.01
N ILE A 119 -1.36 -12.10 -6.15
CA ILE A 119 -1.52 -11.47 -7.47
C ILE A 119 -0.14 -11.21 -8.09
N GLU A 120 0.83 -10.79 -7.28
CA GLU A 120 2.15 -10.33 -7.74
C GLU A 120 3.17 -11.45 -7.99
N CYS A 121 3.08 -12.57 -7.28
CA CYS A 121 4.12 -13.60 -7.27
C CYS A 121 3.61 -15.00 -7.65
N ASP A 122 2.30 -15.28 -7.53
CA ASP A 122 1.73 -16.58 -7.89
C ASP A 122 1.05 -16.51 -9.27
N MET A 123 1.66 -17.17 -10.26
CA MET A 123 1.14 -17.23 -11.63
C MET A 123 -0.22 -17.90 -11.72
N LEU A 124 -0.46 -18.98 -10.96
CA LEU A 124 -1.74 -19.70 -11.00
C LEU A 124 -2.86 -18.85 -10.38
N PHE A 125 -2.56 -18.16 -9.28
CA PHE A 125 -3.51 -17.24 -8.67
C PHE A 125 -3.84 -16.06 -9.58
N ARG A 126 -2.82 -15.46 -10.21
CA ARG A 126 -3.00 -14.38 -11.18
C ARG A 126 -3.85 -14.81 -12.37
N ASP A 127 -3.60 -16.00 -12.92
CA ASP A 127 -4.40 -16.53 -14.01
C ASP A 127 -5.86 -16.71 -13.59
N ALA A 128 -6.10 -17.22 -12.38
CA ALA A 128 -7.45 -17.34 -11.84
C ALA A 128 -8.12 -15.96 -11.65
N PHE A 129 -7.37 -14.94 -11.20
CA PHE A 129 -7.85 -13.57 -11.06
C PHE A 129 -8.32 -13.01 -12.42
N ILE A 130 -7.49 -13.16 -13.46
CA ILE A 130 -7.81 -12.72 -14.83
C ILE A 130 -8.97 -13.51 -15.43
N GLN A 131 -9.02 -14.83 -15.22
CA GLN A 131 -10.13 -15.68 -15.68
C GLN A 131 -11.47 -15.33 -15.02
N ASN A 132 -11.47 -14.71 -13.84
CA ASN A 132 -12.67 -14.18 -13.19
C ASN A 132 -13.09 -12.80 -13.74
N GLY A 133 -12.40 -12.30 -14.77
CA GLY A 133 -12.72 -11.06 -15.48
C GLY A 133 -12.06 -9.81 -14.89
N PHE A 134 -11.19 -9.95 -13.89
CA PHE A 134 -10.45 -8.81 -13.35
C PHE A 134 -9.24 -8.47 -14.21
N THR A 135 -8.88 -7.20 -14.19
CA THR A 135 -7.79 -6.63 -14.99
C THR A 135 -6.66 -6.12 -14.11
N ILE A 136 -5.42 -6.18 -14.62
CA ILE A 136 -4.20 -5.84 -13.88
C ILE A 136 -3.36 -4.86 -14.69
N GLU A 137 -2.83 -3.84 -14.03
CA GLU A 137 -1.79 -2.95 -14.56
C GLU A 137 -0.53 -2.98 -13.68
N ALA A 138 0.60 -3.35 -14.29
CA ALA A 138 1.90 -3.30 -13.64
C ALA A 138 2.64 -2.01 -14.05
N LEU A 139 2.68 -1.03 -13.14
CA LEU A 139 3.30 0.26 -13.41
C LEU A 139 4.80 0.17 -13.25
N VAL A 140 5.53 0.65 -14.26
CA VAL A 140 6.99 0.70 -14.24
C VAL A 140 7.52 2.10 -14.53
N HIS A 141 8.75 2.39 -14.11
CA HIS A 141 9.44 3.60 -14.51
C HIS A 141 10.07 3.39 -15.89
N GLU A 142 9.56 4.06 -16.92
CA GLU A 142 9.93 3.84 -18.34
C GLU A 142 11.45 3.95 -18.62
N LYS A 143 12.16 4.75 -17.82
CA LYS A 143 13.58 5.10 -18.05
C LYS A 143 14.55 4.58 -17.00
N THR A 144 14.07 3.92 -15.94
CA THR A 144 14.92 3.59 -14.80
C THR A 144 14.91 2.08 -14.58
N MET A 145 16.03 1.45 -14.91
CA MET A 145 16.36 0.12 -14.41
C MET A 145 17.16 0.31 -13.12
N ILE A 146 16.57 -0.03 -11.99
CA ILE A 146 17.26 0.02 -10.70
C ILE A 146 17.97 -1.32 -10.51
N GLU A 147 19.31 -1.30 -10.45
CA GLU A 147 20.11 -2.52 -10.28
C GLU A 147 19.78 -3.24 -8.96
N ASN A 148 19.58 -2.48 -7.88
CA ASN A 148 19.16 -3.02 -6.59
C ASN A 148 18.11 -2.09 -5.93
N PRO A 149 16.81 -2.40 -6.08
CA PRO A 149 15.74 -1.64 -5.45
C PRO A 149 15.81 -1.56 -3.92
N PHE A 150 16.44 -2.55 -3.29
CA PHE A 150 16.56 -2.69 -1.84
C PHE A 150 17.92 -2.22 -1.31
N HIS A 151 18.66 -1.44 -2.11
CA HIS A 151 20.00 -1.02 -1.73
C HIS A 151 19.95 -0.16 -0.43
N PRO A 152 20.71 -0.51 0.63
CA PRO A 152 20.59 0.12 1.95
C PRO A 152 20.79 1.65 1.99
N LEU A 153 21.55 2.18 1.02
CA LEU A 153 21.81 3.62 0.94
C LEU A 153 20.69 4.40 0.25
N THR A 154 19.80 3.73 -0.50
CA THR A 154 18.81 4.38 -1.35
C THR A 154 17.37 4.02 -1.00
N LYS A 155 17.14 2.96 -0.20
CA LYS A 155 15.79 2.64 0.28
C LYS A 155 15.20 3.77 1.12
N ARG A 156 13.89 3.96 0.99
CA ARG A 156 13.07 4.99 1.64
C ARG A 156 12.21 4.43 2.77
N SER A 157 12.04 3.11 2.84
CA SER A 157 11.40 2.43 3.96
C SER A 157 12.29 2.43 5.22
N ILE A 158 11.67 2.34 6.38
CA ILE A 158 12.31 2.32 7.70
C ILE A 158 12.09 0.98 8.38
N ASP A 159 13.12 0.13 8.34
CA ASP A 159 13.13 -1.15 9.07
C ASP A 159 14.15 -1.16 10.22
N THR A 160 15.20 -0.34 10.08
CA THR A 160 16.34 -0.30 11.00
C THR A 160 16.55 1.10 11.60
N LYS A 161 17.40 1.19 12.62
CA LYS A 161 17.77 2.49 13.21
C LYS A 161 18.54 3.34 12.21
N GLU A 162 19.39 2.69 11.41
CA GLU A 162 20.17 3.29 10.34
C GLU A 162 19.24 3.91 9.27
N ASP A 163 18.13 3.23 8.96
CA ASP A 163 17.10 3.78 8.07
C ASP A 163 16.46 5.05 8.63
N LEU A 164 16.09 5.02 9.92
CA LEU A 164 15.50 6.17 10.60
C LEU A 164 16.47 7.38 10.60
N GLU A 165 17.75 7.16 10.84
CA GLU A 165 18.77 8.21 10.79
C GLU A 165 18.97 8.76 9.38
N ARG A 166 18.88 7.92 8.35
CA ARG A 166 18.94 8.35 6.95
C ARG A 166 17.74 9.23 6.59
N VAL A 167 16.53 8.79 6.92
CA VAL A 167 15.30 9.53 6.64
C VAL A 167 15.26 10.87 7.40
N ARG A 168 15.69 10.89 8.67
CA ARG A 168 15.77 12.14 9.45
C ARG A 168 16.69 13.17 8.79
N ARG A 169 17.88 12.75 8.36
CA ARG A 169 18.83 13.61 7.63
C ARG A 169 18.20 14.19 6.37
N TYR A 170 17.47 13.38 5.60
CA TYR A 170 16.76 13.85 4.42
C TYR A 170 15.77 14.99 4.73
N TYR A 171 14.96 14.86 5.78
CA TYR A 171 14.04 15.93 6.20
C TYR A 171 14.77 17.17 6.72
N GLU A 172 15.86 17.01 7.47
CA GLU A 172 16.66 18.15 7.96
C GLU A 172 17.30 18.94 6.81
N ASP A 173 17.71 18.27 5.73
CA ASP A 173 18.34 18.92 4.58
C ASP A 173 17.29 19.64 3.70
N THR A 174 16.12 19.02 3.50
CA THR A 174 15.03 19.59 2.69
C THR A 174 14.24 20.69 3.39
N THR A 175 14.26 20.77 4.72
CA THR A 175 13.63 21.88 5.48
C THR A 175 14.52 23.11 5.61
N LYS A 176 15.81 23.01 5.27
CA LYS A 176 16.77 24.12 5.28
C LYS A 176 16.88 24.85 3.93
N SER A 177 16.32 24.28 2.86
CA SER A 177 16.29 24.84 1.50
C SER A 177 14.99 25.59 1.22
#